data_AF-A0A654B2F9-F1
#
_entry.id   AF-A0A654B2F9-F1
#
_cell.length_a   1.000
_cell.length_b   1.000
_cell.length_c   1.000
_cell.angle_alpha   90.00
_cell.angle_beta   90.00
_cell.angle_gamma   90.00
#
_symmetry.space_group_name_H-M   'P 1'
#
loop_
_entity.id
_entity.type
_entity.pdbx_description
1 polymer ?
#
loop_
_entity_poly.entity_id
_entity_poly.type
_entity_poly.pdbx_seq_one_letter_code
_entity_poly.pdbx_strand_id
1 'polypeptide(L)'
;METELSLKLAKALRRCASHRHLLTYQRFHALCDKTVPLAQRYAALESAVKALGDVEDIDYGVLLALDSGLPGAEFFQRYLRYRRGEYIATMGDPKFQRQTVAAKKALVARERARVYAHARGAAQDALDPAMAA
;
A
#
# COMPACT_ATOMS: atom_id res chain seq x y z
N MET A 1 -8.72 -1.80 19.84
CA MET A 1 -8.98 -2.81 18.77
C MET A 1 -8.61 -2.31 17.38
N GLU A 2 -9.36 -1.41 16.72
CA GLU A 2 -9.03 -0.95 15.34
C GLU A 2 -7.62 -0.34 15.26
N THR A 3 -7.26 0.49 16.25
CA THR A 3 -5.94 1.14 16.34
C THR A 3 -4.78 0.17 16.56
N GLU A 4 -4.99 -0.93 17.29
CA GLU A 4 -3.93 -1.92 17.52
C GLU A 4 -3.70 -2.77 16.28
N LEU A 5 -4.78 -3.15 15.59
CA LEU A 5 -4.70 -3.88 14.34
C LEU A 5 -4.04 -3.01 13.25
N SER A 6 -4.42 -1.73 13.14
CA SER A 6 -3.80 -0.82 12.18
C SER A 6 -2.31 -0.62 12.45
N LEU A 7 -1.89 -0.47 13.70
CA LEU A 7 -0.46 -0.41 14.07
C LEU A 7 0.29 -1.70 13.72
N LYS A 8 -0.32 -2.87 13.96
CA LYS A 8 0.26 -4.18 13.60
C LYS A 8 0.42 -4.31 12.08
N LEU A 9 -0.59 -3.90 11.31
CA LEU A 9 -0.56 -3.89 9.86
C LEU A 9 0.48 -2.89 9.32
N ALA A 10 0.58 -1.70 9.92
CA ALA A 10 1.57 -0.70 9.53
C ALA A 10 3.00 -1.22 9.72
N LYS A 11 3.28 -1.87 10.86
CA LYS A 11 4.58 -2.54 11.10
C LYS A 11 4.85 -3.65 10.07
N ALA A 12 3.85 -4.45 9.73
CA ALA A 12 3.99 -5.51 8.73
C ALA A 12 4.29 -4.95 7.33
N LEU A 13 3.56 -3.91 6.90
CA LEU A 13 3.76 -3.23 5.63
C LEU A 13 5.14 -2.56 5.56
N ARG A 14 5.55 -1.85 6.60
CA ARG A 14 6.90 -1.23 6.68
C ARG A 14 7.99 -2.30 6.56
N ARG A 15 7.87 -3.42 7.27
CA ARG A 15 8.82 -4.54 7.16
C ARG A 15 8.85 -5.09 5.74
N CYS A 16 7.69 -5.34 5.13
CA CYS A 16 7.62 -5.76 3.72
C CYS A 16 8.33 -4.77 2.80
N ALA A 17 8.12 -3.46 3.00
CA ALA A 17 8.74 -2.42 2.19
C ALA A 17 10.28 -2.43 2.32
N SER A 18 10.81 -2.46 3.55
CA SER A 18 12.25 -2.45 3.81
C SER A 18 12.97 -3.67 3.22
N HIS A 19 12.31 -4.83 3.16
CA HIS A 19 12.87 -6.06 2.60
C HIS A 19 12.44 -6.33 1.14
N ARG A 20 11.76 -5.40 0.47
CA ARG A 20 11.20 -5.57 -0.89
C ARG A 20 10.29 -6.81 -1.03
N HIS A 21 9.57 -7.14 0.03
CA HIS A 21 8.59 -8.23 0.07
C HIS A 21 7.16 -7.71 -0.13
N LEU A 22 6.24 -8.63 -0.39
CA LEU A 22 4.81 -8.39 -0.44
C LEU A 22 4.14 -8.94 0.82
N LEU A 23 3.03 -8.32 1.22
CA LEU A 23 2.12 -8.86 2.22
C LEU A 23 1.07 -9.69 1.47
N THR A 24 1.16 -11.01 1.52
CA THR A 24 0.18 -11.88 0.86
C THR A 24 -1.18 -11.78 1.54
N TYR A 25 -2.25 -12.04 0.80
CA TYR A 25 -3.62 -12.04 1.31
C TYR A 25 -3.82 -12.98 2.51
N GLN A 26 -3.23 -14.19 2.43
CA GLN A 26 -3.23 -15.15 3.53
C GLN A 26 -2.54 -14.59 4.77
N ARG A 27 -1.36 -13.97 4.62
CA ARG A 27 -0.61 -13.39 5.74
C ARG A 27 -1.33 -12.17 6.33
N PHE A 28 -1.96 -11.35 5.49
CA PHE A 28 -2.82 -10.26 5.94
C PHE A 28 -3.92 -10.77 6.86
N HIS A 29 -4.65 -11.81 6.45
CA HIS A 29 -5.68 -12.41 7.28
C HIS A 29 -5.17 -13.11 8.53
N ALA A 30 -3.97 -13.71 8.48
CA ALA A 30 -3.34 -14.30 9.65
C ALA A 30 -2.91 -13.26 10.71
N LEU A 31 -2.72 -12.00 10.32
CA LEU A 31 -2.44 -10.91 11.26
C LEU A 31 -3.69 -10.43 12.02
N CYS A 32 -4.87 -10.70 11.48
CA CYS A 32 -6.16 -10.36 12.07
C CYS A 32 -6.68 -11.51 12.93
N ASP A 33 -7.35 -11.21 14.04
CA ASP A 33 -8.08 -12.24 14.77
C ASP A 33 -9.24 -12.78 13.93
N LYS A 34 -9.52 -14.09 14.08
CA LYS A 34 -10.55 -14.79 13.30
C LYS A 34 -11.94 -14.16 13.46
N THR A 35 -12.20 -13.53 14.60
CA THR A 35 -13.46 -12.86 14.96
C THR A 35 -13.62 -11.48 14.34
N VAL A 36 -12.55 -10.87 13.83
CA VAL A 36 -12.62 -9.52 13.24
C VAL A 36 -13.28 -9.60 11.86
N PRO A 37 -14.41 -8.89 11.62
CA PRO A 37 -15.09 -8.85 10.34
C PRO A 37 -14.20 -8.31 9.22
N LEU A 38 -14.41 -8.79 8.00
CA LEU A 38 -13.60 -8.40 6.83
C LEU A 38 -13.54 -6.88 6.62
N ALA A 39 -14.67 -6.18 6.78
CA ALA A 39 -14.75 -4.72 6.66
C ALA A 39 -13.82 -4.01 7.66
N GLN A 40 -13.77 -4.46 8.92
CA GLN A 40 -12.88 -3.89 9.93
C GLN A 40 -11.40 -4.18 9.63
N ARG A 41 -11.07 -5.32 9.00
CA ARG A 41 -9.69 -5.61 8.56
C ARG A 41 -9.23 -4.62 7.50
N TYR A 42 -10.09 -4.29 6.53
CA TYR A 42 -9.77 -3.33 5.48
C TYR A 42 -9.75 -1.89 6.00
N ALA A 43 -10.65 -1.52 6.92
CA ALA A 43 -10.58 -0.23 7.61
C ALA A 43 -9.25 -0.06 8.37
N ALA A 44 -8.83 -1.08 9.12
CA ALA A 44 -7.55 -1.08 9.81
C ALA A 44 -6.36 -1.01 8.84
N LEU A 45 -6.46 -1.65 7.66
CA LEU A 45 -5.45 -1.54 6.60
C LEU A 45 -5.38 -0.12 6.05
N GLU A 46 -6.50 0.53 5.79
CA GLU A 46 -6.53 1.92 5.32
C GLU A 46 -5.90 2.87 6.34
N SER A 47 -6.27 2.72 7.62
CA SER A 47 -5.65 3.47 8.72
C SER A 47 -4.15 3.21 8.84
N ALA A 48 -3.70 1.97 8.62
CA ALA A 48 -2.28 1.62 8.60
C ALA A 48 -1.52 2.29 7.46
N VAL A 49 -2.11 2.36 6.26
CA VAL A 49 -1.51 3.01 5.09
C VAL A 49 -1.34 4.51 5.34
N LYS A 50 -2.39 5.18 5.85
CA LYS A 50 -2.36 6.61 6.20
C LYS A 50 -1.33 6.93 7.29
N ALA A 51 -1.09 6.00 8.21
CA ALA A 51 -0.08 6.18 9.25
C ALA A 51 1.37 6.04 8.75
N LEU A 52 1.59 5.47 7.57
CA LEU A 52 2.94 5.23 7.01
C LEU A 52 3.43 6.34 6.07
N GLY A 53 2.53 7.20 5.61
CA GLY A 53 2.84 8.33 4.72
C GLY A 53 1.58 8.96 4.17
N ASP A 54 1.74 10.11 3.53
CA ASP A 54 0.64 10.76 2.82
C ASP A 54 0.25 9.92 1.59
N VAL A 55 -1.02 9.54 1.51
CA VAL A 55 -1.57 8.69 0.44
C VAL A 55 -1.55 9.39 -0.92
N GLU A 56 -1.51 10.72 -0.91
CA GLU A 56 -1.34 11.54 -2.12
C GLU A 56 0.05 11.35 -2.74
N ASP A 57 1.06 11.02 -1.94
CA ASP A 57 2.43 10.80 -2.41
C ASP A 57 2.78 9.31 -2.50
N ILE A 58 2.39 8.52 -1.50
CA ILE A 58 2.82 7.14 -1.31
C ILE A 58 1.74 6.25 -0.69
N ASP A 59 1.46 5.12 -1.33
CA ASP A 59 0.45 4.16 -0.88
C ASP A 59 1.06 2.78 -0.61
N TYR A 60 1.39 2.54 0.66
CA TYR A 60 1.88 1.24 1.14
C TYR A 60 0.89 0.09 0.94
N GLY A 61 -0.39 0.36 0.68
CA GLY A 61 -1.40 -0.63 0.38
C GLY A 61 -1.11 -1.41 -0.91
N VAL A 62 -0.25 -0.88 -1.79
CA VAL A 62 0.26 -1.60 -2.99
C VAL A 62 1.01 -2.90 -2.65
N LEU A 63 1.50 -3.02 -1.42
CA LEU A 63 2.21 -4.21 -0.94
C LEU A 63 1.28 -5.36 -0.57
N LEU A 64 -0.01 -5.10 -0.33
CA LEU A 64 -0.99 -6.17 -0.21
C LEU A 64 -1.13 -6.84 -1.58
N ALA A 65 -0.90 -8.14 -1.65
CA ALA A 65 -1.01 -8.92 -2.87
C ALA A 65 -2.06 -10.03 -2.69
N LEU A 66 -3.03 -10.05 -3.60
CA LEU A 66 -3.93 -11.18 -3.79
C LEU A 66 -3.19 -12.34 -4.48
N ASP A 67 -3.88 -13.46 -4.71
CA ASP A 67 -3.30 -14.64 -5.37
C ASP A 67 -2.79 -14.34 -6.79
N SER A 68 -3.29 -13.27 -7.41
CA SER A 68 -2.81 -12.76 -8.70
C SER A 68 -1.46 -12.03 -8.64
N GLY A 69 -0.92 -11.78 -7.44
CA GLY A 69 0.26 -10.94 -7.20
C GLY A 69 0.00 -9.43 -7.28
N LEU A 70 -1.21 -9.02 -7.66
CA LEU A 70 -1.66 -7.63 -7.69
C LEU A 70 -2.45 -7.26 -6.43
N PRO A 71 -2.48 -5.97 -6.05
CA PRO A 71 -3.36 -5.50 -4.99
C PRO A 71 -4.83 -5.57 -5.39
N GLY A 72 -5.71 -5.52 -4.39
CA GLY A 72 -7.16 -5.50 -4.59
C GLY A 72 -7.68 -4.20 -5.19
N ALA A 73 -8.98 -4.18 -5.53
CA ALA A 73 -9.64 -3.03 -6.14
C ALA A 73 -9.51 -1.74 -5.31
N GLU A 74 -9.55 -1.86 -3.98
CA GLU A 74 -9.41 -0.75 -3.03
C GLU A 74 -8.15 0.09 -3.26
N PHE A 75 -7.03 -0.55 -3.61
CA PHE A 75 -5.80 0.17 -3.95
C PHE A 75 -5.99 1.04 -5.21
N PHE A 76 -6.58 0.48 -6.27
CA PHE A 76 -6.78 1.23 -7.51
C PHE A 76 -7.81 2.35 -7.35
N GLN A 77 -8.86 2.13 -6.56
CA GLN A 77 -9.85 3.17 -6.23
C GLN A 77 -9.22 4.29 -5.41
N ARG A 78 -8.41 3.95 -4.40
CA ARG A 78 -7.68 4.94 -3.60
C ARG A 78 -6.66 5.71 -4.45
N TYR A 79 -5.89 5.03 -5.29
CA TYR A 79 -4.96 5.67 -6.21
C TYR A 79 -5.70 6.61 -7.18
N LEU A 80 -6.83 6.20 -7.74
CA LEU A 80 -7.64 7.04 -8.61
C LEU A 80 -8.19 8.28 -7.87
N ARG A 81 -8.58 8.13 -6.59
CA ARG A 81 -9.10 9.23 -5.76
C ARG A 81 -8.05 10.30 -5.49
N TYR A 82 -6.84 9.90 -5.09
CA TYR A 82 -5.79 10.82 -4.64
C TYR A 82 -4.81 11.22 -5.74
N ARG A 83 -4.58 10.35 -6.72
CA ARG A 83 -3.59 10.53 -7.79
C ARG A 83 -4.20 10.30 -9.17
N ARG A 84 -5.35 10.94 -9.41
CA ARG A 84 -6.15 10.79 -10.63
C ARG A 84 -5.35 11.01 -11.92
N GLY A 85 -4.53 12.07 -11.97
CA GLY A 85 -3.74 12.41 -13.16
C GLY A 85 -2.77 11.28 -13.54
N GLU A 86 -2.00 10.80 -12.56
CA GLU A 86 -1.08 9.67 -12.74
C GLU A 86 -1.80 8.37 -13.09
N TYR A 87 -2.98 8.15 -12.51
CA TYR A 87 -3.82 7.00 -12.83
C TYR A 87 -4.22 7.03 -14.29
N ILE A 88 -4.84 8.12 -14.76
CA ILE A 88 -5.33 8.25 -16.15
C ILE A 88 -4.17 8.13 -17.15
N ALA A 89 -3.02 8.74 -16.86
CA ALA A 89 -1.84 8.65 -17.72
C ALA A 89 -1.33 7.20 -17.89
N THR A 90 -1.50 6.35 -16.88
CA THR A 90 -1.01 4.96 -16.91
C THR A 90 -2.07 3.96 -17.37
N MET A 91 -3.31 4.18 -16.96
CA MET A 91 -4.42 3.21 -17.05
C MET A 91 -5.46 3.57 -18.13
N GLY A 92 -5.42 4.81 -18.63
CA GLY A 92 -6.52 5.40 -19.37
C GLY A 92 -7.63 5.91 -18.44
N ASP A 93 -8.51 6.78 -18.96
CA ASP A 93 -9.70 7.19 -18.22
C ASP A 93 -10.67 6.00 -18.15
N PRO A 94 -11.03 5.53 -16.94
CA PRO A 94 -11.93 4.39 -16.78
C PRO A 94 -13.32 4.59 -17.38
N LYS A 95 -13.74 5.84 -17.63
CA LYS A 95 -14.99 6.16 -18.33
C LYS A 95 -14.97 5.80 -19.81
N PHE A 96 -13.79 5.79 -20.43
CA PHE A 96 -13.64 5.67 -21.88
C PHE A 96 -12.80 4.47 -22.32
N GLN A 97 -12.00 3.88 -21.42
CA GLN A 97 -11.05 2.83 -21.75
C GLN A 97 -11.11 1.65 -20.77
N ARG A 98 -11.03 0.44 -21.33
CA ARG A 98 -10.92 -0.78 -20.54
C ARG A 98 -9.49 -0.94 -20.04
N GLN A 99 -9.34 -1.02 -18.72
CA GLN A 99 -8.04 -1.18 -18.08
C GLN A 99 -7.42 -2.53 -18.39
N THR A 100 -6.19 -2.53 -18.90
CA THR A 100 -5.46 -3.76 -19.22
C THR A 100 -4.71 -4.29 -18.00
N VAL A 101 -4.45 -5.60 -17.97
CA VAL A 101 -3.60 -6.22 -16.93
C VAL A 101 -2.17 -5.67 -16.98
N ALA A 102 -1.66 -5.37 -18.18
CA ALA A 102 -0.34 -4.77 -18.36
C ALA A 102 -0.25 -3.38 -17.71
N ALA A 103 -1.24 -2.51 -17.91
CA ALA A 103 -1.30 -1.20 -17.28
C ALA A 103 -1.36 -1.30 -15.75
N LYS A 104 -2.17 -2.22 -15.21
CA LYS A 104 -2.23 -2.49 -13.76
C LYS A 104 -0.87 -2.90 -13.21
N LYS A 105 -0.18 -3.82 -13.88
CA LYS A 105 1.17 -4.26 -13.49
C LYS A 105 2.16 -3.10 -13.50
N ALA A 106 2.13 -2.24 -14.52
CA ALA A 106 3.01 -1.09 -14.62
C ALA A 106 2.78 -0.08 -13.48
N LEU A 107 1.52 0.29 -13.21
CA LEU A 107 1.17 1.19 -12.10
C LEU A 107 1.61 0.61 -10.75
N VAL A 108 1.32 -0.67 -10.51
CA VAL A 108 1.69 -1.37 -9.28
C VAL A 108 3.20 -1.46 -9.11
N ALA A 109 3.95 -1.76 -10.18
CA ALA A 109 5.41 -1.81 -10.13
C ALA A 109 6.02 -0.45 -9.79
N ARG A 110 5.51 0.63 -10.41
CA ARG A 110 5.95 2.00 -10.11
C ARG A 110 5.71 2.34 -8.65
N GLU A 111 4.51 2.07 -8.15
CA GLU A 111 4.16 2.42 -6.78
C GLU A 111 4.91 1.57 -5.75
N ARG A 112 5.13 0.28 -6.01
CA ARG A 112 6.00 -0.56 -5.18
C ARG A 112 7.43 -0.02 -5.14
N ALA A 113 7.97 0.43 -6.26
CA ALA A 113 9.31 1.02 -6.31
C ALA A 113 9.41 2.28 -5.43
N ARG A 114 8.39 3.16 -5.46
CA ARG A 114 8.28 4.34 -4.57
C ARG A 114 8.25 3.92 -3.11
N VAL A 115 7.39 2.97 -2.75
CA VAL A 115 7.27 2.44 -1.39
C VAL A 115 8.59 1.85 -0.88
N TYR A 116 9.29 1.07 -1.71
CA TYR A 116 10.58 0.50 -1.35
C TYR A 116 11.67 1.57 -1.20
N ALA A 117 11.65 2.64 -1.99
CA ALA A 117 12.60 3.74 -1.87
C ALA A 117 12.35 4.54 -0.60
N HIS A 118 11.09 4.92 -0.34
CA HIS A 118 10.69 5.65 0.86
C HIS A 118 11.02 4.88 2.15
N ALA A 119 10.76 3.58 2.20
CA ALA A 119 11.10 2.76 3.36
C ALA A 119 12.61 2.64 3.61
N ARG A 120 13.46 2.84 2.60
CA ARG A 120 14.92 2.93 2.76
C ARG A 120 15.35 4.32 3.23
N GLY A 121 14.80 5.39 2.66
CA GLY A 121 15.06 6.76 3.10
C GLY A 121 14.72 6.95 4.58
N ALA A 122 13.52 6.54 4.98
CA ALA A 122 13.08 6.59 6.38
C ALA A 122 13.88 5.68 7.35
N ALA A 123 14.66 4.73 6.84
CA ALA A 123 15.60 3.95 7.66
C ALA A 123 16.95 4.66 7.79
N GLN A 124 17.39 5.35 6.74
CA GLN A 124 18.58 6.19 6.74
C GLN A 124 18.40 7.39 7.67
N ASP A 125 17.28 8.11 7.59
CA ASP A 125 16.96 9.26 8.45
C ASP A 125 16.88 8.87 9.95
N ALA A 126 16.52 7.62 10.24
CA ALA A 126 16.50 7.11 11.61
C ALA A 126 17.89 6.72 12.16
N LEU A 127 18.87 6.51 11.28
CA LEU A 127 20.26 6.17 11.63
C LEU A 127 21.16 7.43 11.69
N ASP A 128 20.76 8.51 11.02
CA ASP A 128 21.49 9.77 10.95
C ASP A 128 20.74 10.93 11.67
N PRO A 129 20.63 10.92 13.02
CA PRO A 129 19.89 11.95 13.76
C PRO A 129 20.52 13.35 13.71
N ALA A 130 21.72 13.50 13.12
CA ALA A 130 22.46 14.76 13.02
C ALA A 130 22.00 15.69 11.87
N MET A 131 21.10 15.23 10.99
CA MET A 131 20.58 16.01 9.85
C MET A 131 19.15 16.54 10.02
N ALA A 132 18.49 16.22 11.14
CA ALA A 132 17.08 16.55 11.38
C ALA A 132 16.86 17.79 12.27
N ALA A 133 17.88 18.63 12.48
CA ALA A 133 17.82 19.84 13.30
C ALA A 133 18.13 21.09 12.47
#